data_AF-A0A3R7K860-F1
#
_entry.id   AF-A0A3R7K860-F1
#
_cell.length_a   1.000
_cell.length_b   1.000
_cell.length_c   1.000
_cell.angle_alpha   90.00
_cell.angle_beta   90.00
_cell.angle_gamma   90.00
#
_symmetry.space_group_name_H-M   'P 1'
#
loop_
_entity.id
_entity.type
_entity.pdbx_description
1 polymer ?
#
loop_
_entity_poly.entity_id
_entity_poly.type
_entity_poly.pdbx_seq_one_letter_code
_entity_poly.pdbx_strand_id
1 'polypeptide(L)'
;MSKMGYEFCGVFAVKTASSGEADPNEFDDAWERFAATRPQAVIVFGSPQADTAQFVTRMLRDDRTAGAYLLAPSAVHPTVLRIWGAAVADDGVKFVPGQVFATGTNPLARDATYDAIQRLQAVMRDYLENSGQTDYNDTEHFLNNDGDGELMVDGWIAGEVLAQALSDCKGVRDRKSFMESLFNQRRYLIDELVIGDYGGECEDEAAARGPPAAATRAAARCT
;
A
#
# COMPACT_ATOMS: atom_id res chain seq x y z
N MET A 1 5.73 9.85 15.54
CA MET A 1 7.14 9.76 15.91
C MET A 1 7.45 10.45 17.22
N SER A 2 7.01 11.70 17.43
CA SER A 2 7.18 12.42 18.71
C SER A 2 6.63 11.67 19.93
N LYS A 3 5.46 11.03 19.82
CA LYS A 3 4.90 10.16 20.89
C LYS A 3 5.76 8.96 21.26
N MET A 4 6.70 8.56 20.39
CA MET A 4 7.66 7.48 20.62
C MET A 4 9.03 8.02 21.07
N GLY A 5 9.17 9.33 21.32
CA GLY A 5 10.43 9.96 21.72
C GLY A 5 11.40 10.24 20.57
N TYR A 6 10.93 10.19 19.32
CA TYR A 6 11.76 10.42 18.13
C TYR A 6 11.30 11.64 17.33
N GLU A 7 12.24 12.36 16.74
CA GLU A 7 12.01 13.49 15.84
C GLU A 7 12.55 13.21 14.44
N PHE A 8 11.92 13.79 13.42
CA PHE A 8 12.42 13.72 12.05
C PHE A 8 13.57 14.71 11.85
N CYS A 9 14.63 14.30 11.17
CA CYS A 9 15.74 15.19 10.83
C CYS A 9 15.37 16.24 9.78
N GLY A 10 14.35 15.97 8.96
CA GLY A 10 13.85 16.85 7.92
C GLY A 10 12.47 16.41 7.45
N VAL A 11 11.70 17.36 6.91
CA VAL A 11 10.39 17.12 6.29
C VAL A 11 10.36 17.86 4.97
N PHE A 12 10.00 17.15 3.91
CA PHE A 12 9.66 17.75 2.62
C PHE A 12 8.14 17.83 2.50
N ALA A 13 7.61 19.02 2.27
CA ALA A 13 6.19 19.24 2.06
C ALA A 13 5.99 20.45 1.14
N VAL A 14 5.14 20.29 0.15
CA VAL A 14 4.76 21.32 -0.82
C VAL A 14 3.26 21.30 -1.01
N LYS A 15 2.66 22.45 -1.33
CA LYS A 15 1.25 22.51 -1.70
C LYS A 15 1.10 22.19 -3.18
N THR A 16 0.59 21.00 -3.47
CA THR A 16 0.22 20.64 -4.84
C THR A 16 -1.01 21.44 -5.27
N ALA A 17 -0.91 22.16 -6.38
CA ALA A 17 -2.06 22.87 -6.95
C ALA A 17 -3.07 21.87 -7.55
N SER A 18 -4.28 22.33 -7.87
CA SER A 18 -5.29 21.50 -8.55
C SER A 18 -4.85 20.98 -9.92
N SER A 19 -3.79 21.54 -10.51
CA SER A 19 -3.11 21.05 -11.72
C SER A 19 -2.23 19.82 -11.49
N GLY A 20 -2.00 19.40 -10.24
CA GLY A 20 -1.18 18.23 -9.89
C GLY A 20 0.32 18.49 -9.74
N GLU A 21 0.73 19.77 -9.81
CA GLU A 21 2.12 20.22 -9.65
C GLU A 21 2.18 21.37 -8.64
N ALA A 22 3.20 21.38 -7.79
CA ALA A 22 3.53 22.50 -6.93
C ALA A 22 4.16 23.66 -7.72
N ASP A 23 4.18 24.86 -7.13
CA ASP A 23 5.00 25.95 -7.70
C ASP A 23 6.48 25.50 -7.76
N PRO A 24 7.16 25.63 -8.91
CA PRO A 24 8.54 25.16 -9.05
C PRO A 24 9.50 25.79 -8.04
N ASN A 25 9.33 27.06 -7.70
CA ASN A 25 10.19 27.72 -6.71
C ASN A 25 9.90 27.20 -5.30
N GLU A 26 8.63 26.98 -4.96
CA GLU A 26 8.26 26.35 -3.68
C GLU A 26 8.88 24.96 -3.54
N PHE A 27 8.82 24.16 -4.62
CA PHE A 27 9.43 22.83 -4.66
C PHE A 27 10.95 22.89 -4.45
N ASP A 28 11.64 23.74 -5.21
CA ASP A 28 13.10 23.88 -5.14
C ASP A 28 13.55 24.35 -3.76
N ASP A 29 12.86 25.33 -3.19
CA ASP A 29 13.10 25.82 -1.84
C ASP A 29 12.90 24.74 -0.78
N ALA A 30 11.81 23.97 -0.87
CA ALA A 30 11.55 22.85 0.02
C ALA A 30 12.61 21.75 -0.13
N TRP A 31 13.03 21.48 -1.36
CA TRP A 31 14.06 20.50 -1.67
C TRP A 31 15.39 20.87 -1.01
N GLU A 32 15.86 22.12 -1.19
CA GLU A 32 17.16 22.52 -0.66
C GLU A 32 17.20 22.45 0.87
N ARG A 33 16.10 22.83 1.54
CA ARG A 33 15.99 22.67 3.01
C ARG A 33 16.01 21.19 3.41
N PHE A 34 15.29 20.34 2.69
CA PHE A 34 15.23 18.91 2.96
C PHE A 34 16.57 18.21 2.73
N ALA A 35 17.19 18.39 1.56
CA ALA A 35 18.44 17.75 1.19
C ALA A 35 19.62 18.20 2.08
N ALA A 36 19.60 19.43 2.59
CA ALA A 36 20.58 19.91 3.57
C ALA A 36 20.57 19.10 4.89
N THR A 37 19.46 18.45 5.23
CA THR A 37 19.35 17.59 6.43
C THR A 37 20.08 16.26 6.29
N ARG A 38 20.46 15.86 5.06
CA ARG A 38 21.16 14.60 4.74
C ARG A 38 20.48 13.38 5.38
N PRO A 39 19.21 13.12 5.04
CA PRO A 39 18.45 12.02 5.62
C PRO A 39 19.15 10.69 5.37
N GLN A 40 19.10 9.79 6.35
CA GLN A 40 19.57 8.41 6.20
C GLN A 40 18.46 7.49 5.65
N ALA A 41 17.21 7.84 5.93
CA ALA A 41 16.02 7.14 5.48
C ALA A 41 14.89 8.14 5.24
N VAL A 42 14.04 7.87 4.26
CA VAL A 42 12.93 8.74 3.84
C VAL A 42 11.67 7.89 3.74
N ILE A 43 10.61 8.32 4.43
CA ILE A 43 9.28 7.71 4.31
C ILE A 43 8.43 8.59 3.40
N VAL A 44 7.92 8.04 2.31
CA VAL A 44 7.13 8.79 1.33
C VAL A 44 5.65 8.70 1.67
N PHE A 45 5.06 9.82 2.10
CA PHE A 45 3.61 9.98 2.26
C PHE A 45 3.08 11.01 1.25
N GLY A 46 3.18 10.68 -0.04
CA GLY A 46 2.70 11.50 -1.15
C GLY A 46 1.50 10.90 -1.87
N SER A 47 0.93 11.64 -2.82
CA SER A 47 0.04 11.08 -3.83
C SER A 47 0.88 10.56 -5.02
N PRO A 48 0.42 9.57 -5.78
CA PRO A 48 1.12 9.07 -6.98
C PRO A 48 1.01 10.07 -8.15
N GLN A 49 1.53 11.30 -7.96
CA GLN A 49 1.46 12.43 -8.89
C GLN A 49 2.86 12.92 -9.28
N ALA A 50 2.91 13.95 -10.13
CA ALA A 50 4.14 14.52 -10.68
C ALA A 50 5.12 14.98 -9.58
N ASP A 51 4.63 15.66 -8.53
CA ASP A 51 5.48 16.13 -7.42
C ASP A 51 6.21 14.98 -6.71
N THR A 52 5.51 13.89 -6.40
CA THR A 52 6.12 12.70 -5.80
C THR A 52 7.14 12.09 -6.75
N ALA A 53 6.86 12.09 -8.06
CA ALA A 53 7.79 11.58 -9.04
C ALA A 53 9.07 12.42 -9.14
N GLN A 54 8.93 13.74 -9.12
CA GLN A 54 10.04 14.68 -9.09
C GLN A 54 10.86 14.53 -7.80
N PHE A 55 10.19 14.39 -6.65
CA PHE A 55 10.85 14.18 -5.35
C PHE A 55 11.71 12.92 -5.35
N VAL A 56 11.14 11.77 -5.73
CA VAL A 56 11.87 10.49 -5.78
C VAL A 56 13.03 10.58 -6.76
N THR A 57 12.82 11.15 -7.94
CA THR A 57 13.87 11.32 -8.96
C THR A 57 15.03 12.16 -8.42
N ARG A 58 14.75 13.28 -7.74
CA ARG A 58 15.78 14.17 -7.21
C ARG A 58 16.52 13.52 -6.04
N MET A 59 15.81 12.79 -5.19
CA MET A 59 16.40 12.03 -4.08
C MET A 59 17.42 11.00 -4.56
N LEU A 60 17.10 10.27 -5.63
CA LEU A 60 17.99 9.25 -6.17
C LEU A 60 19.24 9.82 -6.87
N ARG A 61 19.22 11.10 -7.26
CA ARG A 61 20.29 11.74 -8.06
C ARG A 61 21.13 12.77 -7.29
N ASP A 62 20.57 13.42 -6.28
CA ASP A 62 21.29 14.40 -5.47
C ASP A 62 22.24 13.68 -4.50
N ASP A 63 23.54 13.99 -4.58
CA ASP A 63 24.60 13.36 -3.78
C ASP A 63 24.34 13.41 -2.26
N ARG A 64 23.58 14.42 -1.79
CA ARG A 64 23.24 14.57 -0.37
C ARG A 64 22.24 13.52 0.12
N THR A 65 21.48 12.92 -0.80
CA THR A 65 20.34 12.04 -0.51
C THR A 65 20.40 10.69 -1.22
N ALA A 66 21.23 10.53 -2.27
CA ALA A 66 21.27 9.34 -3.11
C ALA A 66 21.67 8.05 -2.36
N GLY A 67 22.28 8.18 -1.19
CA GLY A 67 22.61 7.05 -0.31
C GLY A 67 21.52 6.70 0.72
N ALA A 68 20.42 7.45 0.78
CA ALA A 68 19.37 7.23 1.77
C ALA A 68 18.48 6.04 1.40
N TYR A 69 17.93 5.39 2.42
CA TYR A 69 16.89 4.37 2.25
C TYR A 69 15.55 5.01 1.93
N LEU A 70 14.78 4.38 1.03
CA LEU A 70 13.48 4.84 0.60
C LEU A 70 12.40 3.87 1.08
N LEU A 71 11.48 4.33 1.91
CA LEU A 71 10.38 3.56 2.45
C LEU A 71 9.09 4.02 1.77
N ALA A 72 8.45 3.10 1.05
CA ALA A 72 7.26 3.33 0.25
C ALA A 72 6.07 2.52 0.81
N PRO A 73 5.14 3.17 1.52
CA PRO A 73 3.85 2.60 1.87
C PRO A 73 3.06 2.15 0.63
N SER A 74 2.11 1.23 0.81
CA SER A 74 1.34 0.59 -0.28
C SER A 74 0.76 1.58 -1.29
N ALA A 75 0.22 2.71 -0.82
CA ALA A 75 -0.39 3.73 -1.67
C ALA A 75 0.57 4.40 -2.69
N VAL A 76 1.87 4.46 -2.39
CA VAL A 76 2.88 5.10 -3.24
C VAL A 76 3.90 4.12 -3.81
N HIS A 77 3.89 2.89 -3.30
CA HIS A 77 4.78 1.81 -3.70
C HIS A 77 4.87 1.64 -5.24
N PRO A 78 3.77 1.51 -6.00
CA PRO A 78 3.86 1.34 -7.47
C PRO A 78 4.57 2.50 -8.18
N THR A 79 4.35 3.72 -7.71
CA THR A 79 5.00 4.92 -8.27
C THR A 79 6.49 4.92 -7.96
N VAL A 80 6.85 4.66 -6.71
CA VAL A 80 8.25 4.62 -6.26
C VAL A 80 9.05 3.56 -7.02
N LEU A 81 8.55 2.33 -7.13
CA LEU A 81 9.26 1.26 -7.84
C LEU A 81 9.44 1.58 -9.32
N ARG A 82 8.40 2.11 -9.98
CA ARG A 82 8.49 2.49 -11.39
C ARG A 82 9.58 3.53 -11.63
N ILE A 83 9.62 4.59 -10.82
CA ILE A 83 10.60 5.68 -10.96
C ILE A 83 12.00 5.18 -10.66
N TRP A 84 12.17 4.43 -9.57
CA TRP A 84 13.47 3.87 -9.21
C TRP A 84 13.97 2.90 -10.27
N GLY A 85 13.11 2.00 -10.76
CA GLY A 85 13.44 1.06 -11.83
C GLY A 85 13.87 1.76 -13.11
N ALA A 86 13.15 2.81 -13.54
CA ALA A 86 13.54 3.63 -14.70
C ALA A 86 14.86 4.35 -14.48
N ALA A 87 15.08 4.94 -13.30
CA ALA A 87 16.30 5.66 -12.98
C ALA A 87 17.55 4.76 -12.96
N VAL A 88 17.38 3.50 -12.54
CA VAL A 88 18.42 2.46 -12.61
C VAL A 88 18.65 2.00 -14.05
N ALA A 89 17.58 1.80 -14.83
CA ALA A 89 17.68 1.33 -16.22
C ALA A 89 18.36 2.34 -17.16
N ASP A 90 18.19 3.63 -16.91
CA ASP A 90 18.79 4.70 -17.71
C ASP A 90 20.27 4.98 -17.35
N ASP A 91 20.94 4.10 -16.59
CA ASP A 91 22.30 4.25 -16.01
C ASP A 91 22.50 5.53 -15.16
N GLY A 92 21.41 6.23 -14.84
CA GLY A 92 21.44 7.51 -14.13
C GLY A 92 21.56 7.38 -12.62
N VAL A 93 21.28 6.20 -12.06
CA VAL A 93 21.31 5.87 -10.64
C VAL A 93 21.88 4.46 -10.47
N LYS A 94 22.83 4.29 -9.54
CA LYS A 94 23.39 2.97 -9.24
C LYS A 94 22.35 2.11 -8.52
N PHE A 95 22.16 0.88 -8.99
CA PHE A 95 21.38 -0.12 -8.25
C PHE A 95 22.06 -0.47 -6.92
N VAL A 96 21.35 -0.29 -5.81
CA VAL A 96 21.77 -0.67 -4.46
C VAL A 96 20.74 -1.64 -3.86
N PRO A 97 21.10 -2.92 -3.65
CA PRO A 97 20.21 -3.88 -3.01
C PRO A 97 19.73 -3.39 -1.64
N GLY A 98 18.43 -3.48 -1.38
CA GLY A 98 17.84 -3.09 -0.09
C GLY A 98 17.75 -1.57 0.13
N GLN A 99 18.00 -0.74 -0.87
CA GLN A 99 17.80 0.70 -0.76
C GLN A 99 16.32 1.08 -0.68
N VAL A 100 15.46 0.37 -1.42
CA VAL A 100 14.02 0.64 -1.47
C VAL A 100 13.27 -0.45 -0.71
N PHE A 101 12.46 -0.05 0.26
CA PHE A 101 11.54 -0.89 1.02
C PHE A 101 10.12 -0.54 0.64
N ALA A 102 9.41 -1.50 0.05
CA ALA A 102 7.99 -1.41 -0.20
C ALA A 102 7.24 -2.19 0.88
N THR A 103 6.13 -1.64 1.36
CA THR A 103 5.25 -2.33 2.32
C THR A 103 3.84 -2.42 1.76
N GLY A 104 3.38 -3.64 1.50
CA GLY A 104 1.98 -3.94 1.19
C GLY A 104 1.15 -4.22 2.43
N THR A 105 -0.16 -4.36 2.26
CA THR A 105 -1.09 -4.75 3.34
C THR A 105 -1.38 -6.25 3.37
N ASN A 106 -0.99 -6.97 2.33
CA ASN A 106 -1.28 -8.38 2.13
C ASN A 106 0.01 -9.17 1.87
N PRO A 107 0.02 -10.51 2.08
CA PRO A 107 1.14 -11.35 1.69
C PRO A 107 1.41 -11.23 0.18
N LEU A 108 2.67 -11.42 -0.22
CA LEU A 108 3.02 -11.43 -1.64
C LEU A 108 2.38 -12.64 -2.33
N ALA A 109 2.01 -12.48 -3.60
CA ALA A 109 1.38 -13.55 -4.36
C ALA A 109 2.26 -14.81 -4.52
N ARG A 110 3.59 -14.65 -4.39
CA ARG A 110 4.57 -15.75 -4.36
C ARG A 110 4.76 -16.42 -3.00
N ASP A 111 4.21 -15.85 -1.93
CA ASP A 111 4.37 -16.38 -0.58
C ASP A 111 3.38 -17.54 -0.32
N ALA A 112 3.78 -18.73 -0.77
CA ALA A 112 2.99 -19.94 -0.62
C ALA A 112 2.92 -20.50 0.82
N THR A 113 3.43 -19.78 1.83
CA THR A 113 3.27 -20.18 3.24
C THR A 113 1.85 -19.97 3.78
N TYR A 114 1.05 -19.19 3.06
CA TYR A 114 -0.34 -18.83 3.35
C TYR A 114 -1.30 -19.68 2.50
N ASP A 115 -2.29 -20.34 3.11
CA ASP A 115 -3.29 -21.14 2.42
C ASP A 115 -4.14 -20.25 1.50
N ALA A 116 -4.44 -19.01 1.92
CA ALA A 116 -5.13 -18.02 1.10
C ALA A 116 -4.36 -17.74 -0.20
N ILE A 117 -3.03 -17.61 -0.12
CA ILE A 117 -2.18 -17.35 -1.29
C ILE A 117 -2.08 -18.58 -2.18
N GLN A 118 -2.01 -19.80 -1.62
CA GLN A 118 -2.06 -21.02 -2.42
C GLN A 118 -3.37 -21.11 -3.22
N ARG A 119 -4.51 -20.75 -2.60
CA ARG A 119 -5.81 -20.72 -3.29
C ARG A 119 -5.86 -19.65 -4.37
N LEU A 120 -5.37 -18.45 -4.07
CA LEU A 120 -5.20 -17.38 -5.06
C LEU A 120 -4.38 -17.85 -6.26
N GLN A 121 -3.24 -18.49 -6.03
CA GLN A 121 -2.37 -18.96 -7.11
C GLN A 121 -3.09 -19.92 -8.06
N ALA A 122 -3.92 -20.83 -7.52
CA ALA A 122 -4.72 -21.74 -8.32
C ALA A 122 -5.81 -21.00 -9.12
N VAL A 123 -6.56 -20.10 -8.49
CA VAL A 123 -7.63 -19.33 -9.14
C VAL A 123 -7.07 -18.38 -10.20
N MET A 124 -5.93 -17.74 -9.93
CA MET A 124 -5.33 -16.79 -10.85
C MET A 124 -4.73 -17.47 -12.07
N ARG A 125 -4.11 -18.64 -11.91
CA ARG A 125 -3.69 -19.46 -13.06
C ARG A 125 -4.86 -19.80 -13.97
N ASP A 126 -5.95 -20.30 -13.40
CA ASP A 126 -7.17 -20.62 -14.15
C ASP A 126 -7.74 -19.39 -14.85
N TYR A 127 -7.81 -18.25 -14.16
CA TYR A 127 -8.24 -16.99 -14.75
C TYR A 127 -7.35 -16.54 -15.92
N LEU A 128 -6.03 -16.54 -15.75
CA LEU A 128 -5.10 -16.10 -16.79
C LEU A 128 -5.11 -17.02 -18.01
N GLU A 129 -5.38 -18.32 -17.81
CA GLU A 129 -5.51 -19.32 -18.88
C GLU A 129 -6.86 -19.22 -19.61
N ASN A 130 -7.97 -19.04 -18.88
CA ASN A 130 -9.31 -19.29 -19.39
C ASN A 130 -10.20 -18.04 -19.57
N SER A 131 -9.82 -16.88 -19.04
CA SER A 131 -10.67 -15.67 -19.11
C SER A 131 -10.71 -14.98 -20.47
N GLY A 132 -9.76 -15.28 -21.36
CA GLY A 132 -9.57 -14.55 -22.62
C GLY A 132 -8.93 -13.17 -22.46
N GLN A 133 -8.34 -12.87 -21.29
CA GLN A 133 -7.54 -11.67 -21.06
C GLN A 133 -6.37 -11.57 -22.06
N THR A 134 -5.96 -10.35 -22.39
CA THR A 134 -4.85 -10.06 -23.32
C THR A 134 -3.77 -9.18 -22.71
N ASP A 135 -3.86 -8.90 -21.41
CA ASP A 135 -2.96 -8.00 -20.70
C ASP A 135 -1.63 -8.69 -20.36
N TYR A 136 -1.67 -10.01 -20.13
CA TYR A 136 -0.53 -10.83 -19.77
C TYR A 136 -0.33 -11.97 -20.77
N ASN A 137 0.93 -12.25 -21.08
CA ASN A 137 1.32 -13.30 -22.03
C ASN A 137 1.68 -14.63 -21.38
N ASP A 138 1.61 -14.72 -20.04
CA ASP A 138 1.87 -15.93 -19.28
C ASP A 138 0.92 -16.06 -18.07
N THR A 139 0.77 -17.29 -17.56
CA THR A 139 -0.16 -17.64 -16.47
C THR A 139 0.45 -17.54 -15.08
N GLU A 140 1.72 -17.14 -14.97
CA GLU A 140 2.50 -17.05 -13.73
C GLU A 140 3.03 -15.61 -13.51
N HIS A 141 2.55 -14.62 -14.28
CA HIS A 141 3.06 -13.25 -14.29
C HIS A 141 3.05 -12.65 -12.89
N PHE A 142 1.99 -12.92 -12.15
CA PHE A 142 1.74 -12.47 -10.79
C PHE A 142 2.72 -13.03 -9.74
N LEU A 143 3.44 -14.12 -10.05
CA LEU A 143 4.53 -14.64 -9.20
C LEU A 143 5.86 -13.92 -9.45
N ASN A 144 6.04 -13.42 -10.67
CA ASN A 144 7.30 -12.87 -11.16
C ASN A 144 7.33 -11.33 -11.11
N ASN A 145 6.17 -10.70 -10.97
CA ASN A 145 6.01 -9.26 -10.82
C ASN A 145 5.28 -8.96 -9.50
N ASP A 146 6.03 -8.56 -8.48
CA ASP A 146 5.49 -8.30 -7.14
C ASP A 146 4.45 -7.16 -7.12
N GLY A 147 4.55 -6.18 -8.03
CA GLY A 147 3.61 -5.06 -8.11
C GLY A 147 2.25 -5.47 -8.68
N ASP A 148 2.26 -6.20 -9.80
CA ASP A 148 1.02 -6.72 -10.39
C ASP A 148 0.45 -7.87 -9.53
N GLY A 149 1.33 -8.68 -8.93
CA GLY A 149 0.96 -9.72 -7.96
C GLY A 149 0.23 -9.16 -6.74
N GLU A 150 0.72 -8.06 -6.14
CA GLU A 150 0.04 -7.37 -5.03
C GLU A 150 -1.36 -6.91 -5.46
N LEU A 151 -1.50 -6.27 -6.63
CA LEU A 151 -2.79 -5.81 -7.13
C LEU A 151 -3.78 -6.96 -7.39
N MET A 152 -3.28 -8.10 -7.89
CA MET A 152 -4.08 -9.30 -8.10
C MET A 152 -4.54 -9.93 -6.78
N VAL A 153 -3.68 -9.92 -5.74
CA VAL A 153 -4.05 -10.32 -4.38
C VAL A 153 -5.14 -9.43 -3.82
N ASP A 154 -4.98 -8.11 -3.92
CA ASP A 154 -6.00 -7.14 -3.48
C ASP A 154 -7.34 -7.35 -4.18
N GLY A 155 -7.32 -7.54 -5.50
CA GLY A 155 -8.51 -7.74 -6.32
C GLY A 155 -9.24 -9.04 -5.96
N TRP A 156 -8.51 -10.14 -5.80
CA TRP A 156 -9.08 -11.43 -5.40
C TRP A 156 -9.69 -11.38 -4.00
N ILE A 157 -8.97 -10.80 -3.02
CA ILE A 157 -9.47 -10.60 -1.65
C ILE A 157 -10.77 -9.78 -1.67
N ALA A 158 -10.81 -8.68 -2.42
CA ALA A 158 -12.02 -7.86 -2.55
C ALA A 158 -13.19 -8.67 -3.15
N GLY A 159 -12.91 -9.52 -4.15
CA GLY A 159 -13.89 -10.42 -4.74
C GLY A 159 -14.44 -11.45 -3.76
N GLU A 160 -13.56 -12.06 -2.94
CA GLU A 160 -13.93 -13.01 -1.89
C GLU A 160 -14.81 -12.37 -0.81
N VAL A 161 -14.45 -11.17 -0.34
CA VAL A 161 -15.28 -10.38 0.60
C VAL A 161 -16.65 -10.10 -0.01
N LEU A 162 -16.70 -9.68 -1.29
CA LEU A 162 -17.95 -9.39 -1.99
C LEU A 162 -18.83 -10.65 -2.11
N ALA A 163 -18.25 -11.78 -2.48
CA ALA A 163 -18.96 -13.05 -2.60
C ALA A 163 -19.57 -13.50 -1.27
N GLN A 164 -18.83 -13.39 -0.17
CA GLN A 164 -19.33 -13.66 1.17
C GLN A 164 -20.44 -12.67 1.58
N ALA A 165 -20.25 -11.37 1.30
CA ALA A 165 -21.23 -10.33 1.63
C ALA A 165 -22.58 -10.56 0.92
N LEU A 166 -22.55 -10.97 -0.35
CA LEU A 166 -23.74 -11.27 -1.15
C LEU A 166 -24.37 -12.63 -0.79
N SER A 167 -23.61 -13.57 -0.24
CA SER A 167 -24.15 -14.85 0.22
C SER A 167 -24.99 -14.71 1.50
N ASP A 168 -24.71 -13.70 2.33
CA ASP A 168 -25.50 -13.35 3.52
C ASP A 168 -26.26 -12.02 3.35
N CYS A 169 -27.31 -12.07 2.54
CA CYS A 169 -28.21 -10.94 2.24
C CYS A 169 -29.19 -10.60 3.38
N LYS A 170 -29.07 -11.16 4.59
CA LYS A 170 -30.06 -10.90 5.65
C LYS A 170 -30.17 -9.40 5.95
N GLY A 171 -31.36 -8.84 5.73
CA GLY A 171 -31.67 -7.44 6.02
C GLY A 171 -31.21 -6.43 4.96
N VAL A 172 -30.56 -6.87 3.88
CA VAL A 172 -30.14 -6.02 2.77
C VAL A 172 -31.24 -6.00 1.71
N ARG A 173 -31.82 -4.83 1.43
CA ARG A 173 -32.92 -4.66 0.46
C ARG A 173 -32.58 -3.74 -0.70
N ASP A 174 -31.54 -2.93 -0.54
CA ASP A 174 -31.12 -1.91 -1.49
C ASP A 174 -29.61 -1.62 -1.34
N ARG A 175 -29.08 -0.81 -2.26
CA ARG A 175 -27.65 -0.43 -2.26
C ARG A 175 -27.21 0.23 -0.95
N LYS A 176 -28.08 1.03 -0.32
CA LYS A 176 -27.73 1.77 0.90
C LYS A 176 -27.60 0.82 2.08
N SER A 177 -28.60 -0.04 2.30
CA SER A 177 -28.58 -1.08 3.33
C SER A 177 -27.45 -2.09 3.11
N PHE A 178 -27.06 -2.38 1.86
CA PHE A 178 -25.86 -3.18 1.58
C PHE A 178 -24.59 -2.49 2.03
N MET A 179 -24.38 -1.22 1.64
CA MET A 179 -23.20 -0.44 2.02
C MET A 179 -23.09 -0.30 3.54
N GLU A 180 -24.19 -0.03 4.24
CA GLU A 180 -24.24 0.03 5.70
C GLU A 180 -23.89 -1.33 6.33
N SER A 181 -24.35 -2.43 5.72
CA SER A 181 -24.06 -3.78 6.22
C SER A 181 -22.57 -4.14 6.20
N LEU A 182 -21.77 -3.62 5.25
CA LEU A 182 -20.33 -3.88 5.15
C LEU A 182 -19.57 -3.37 6.38
N PHE A 183 -20.06 -2.31 7.04
CA PHE A 183 -19.43 -1.66 8.19
C PHE A 183 -20.10 -1.99 9.53
N ASN A 184 -21.10 -2.87 9.55
CA ASN A 184 -21.80 -3.27 10.77
C ASN A 184 -21.20 -4.56 11.33
N GLN A 185 -19.94 -4.51 11.79
CA GLN A 185 -19.25 -5.63 12.46
C GLN A 185 -19.27 -6.96 11.69
N ARG A 186 -19.42 -6.93 10.36
CA ARG A 186 -19.27 -8.15 9.56
C ARG A 186 -17.81 -8.56 9.57
N ARG A 187 -17.56 -9.85 9.82
CA ARG A 187 -16.25 -10.48 9.73
C ARG A 187 -16.26 -11.42 8.54
N TYR A 188 -15.37 -11.17 7.59
CA TYR A 188 -15.11 -11.98 6.42
C TYR A 188 -13.83 -12.77 6.69
N LEU A 189 -13.92 -14.09 6.52
CA LEU A 189 -12.81 -15.01 6.74
C LEU A 189 -12.45 -15.66 5.42
N ILE A 190 -11.25 -15.35 4.91
CA ILE A 190 -10.71 -15.91 3.68
C ILE A 190 -9.52 -16.76 4.10
N ASP A 191 -9.77 -18.04 4.35
CA ASP A 191 -8.80 -18.95 4.98
C ASP A 191 -8.29 -18.34 6.30
N GLU A 192 -7.02 -17.95 6.38
CA GLU A 192 -6.39 -17.28 7.51
C GLU A 192 -6.54 -15.74 7.51
N LEU A 193 -6.99 -15.13 6.41
CA LEU A 193 -7.16 -13.68 6.31
C LEU A 193 -8.49 -13.25 6.94
N VAL A 194 -8.41 -12.27 7.84
CA VAL A 194 -9.58 -11.70 8.53
C VAL A 194 -9.79 -10.26 8.08
N ILE A 195 -10.94 -10.00 7.48
CA ILE A 195 -11.34 -8.66 7.00
C ILE A 195 -12.66 -8.29 7.64
N GLY A 196 -12.82 -7.03 8.05
CA GLY A 196 -14.02 -6.60 8.74
C GLY A 196 -13.81 -6.38 10.23
N ASP A 197 -14.89 -6.52 11.00
CA ASP A 197 -14.98 -6.06 12.39
C ASP A 197 -14.71 -4.54 12.51
N TYR A 198 -15.08 -3.81 11.46
CA TYR A 198 -15.07 -2.35 11.47
C TYR A 198 -16.23 -1.89 12.36
N GLY A 199 -15.93 -1.11 13.41
CA GLY A 199 -16.96 -0.41 14.18
C GLY A 199 -16.97 -0.67 15.69
N GLY A 200 -16.89 0.43 16.42
CA GLY A 200 -16.96 0.56 17.88
C GLY A 200 -16.24 1.84 18.29
N GLU A 201 -16.80 2.61 19.22
CA GLU A 201 -16.02 3.69 19.84
C GLU A 201 -14.84 3.06 20.58
N CYS A 202 -13.63 3.57 20.33
CA CYS A 202 -12.48 3.20 21.15
C CYS A 202 -12.64 3.88 22.51
N GLU A 203 -13.17 3.18 23.52
CA GLU A 203 -13.19 3.71 24.88
C GLU A 203 -11.75 3.86 25.43
N ASP A 204 -11.52 5.03 26.05
CA ASP A 204 -10.38 5.55 26.81
C ASP A 204 -9.02 4.84 26.69
N GLU A 205 -8.88 3.58 27.14
CA GLU A 205 -7.59 2.87 27.13
C GLU A 205 -7.13 2.44 25.74
N ALA A 206 -8.05 2.12 24.83
CA ALA A 206 -7.71 1.76 23.46
C ALA A 206 -7.28 3.00 22.65
N ALA A 207 -7.86 4.17 22.95
CA ALA A 207 -7.51 5.45 22.33
C ALA A 207 -6.13 5.98 22.80
N ALA A 208 -5.76 5.72 24.06
CA ALA A 208 -4.50 6.17 24.66
C ALA A 208 -3.25 5.47 24.05
N ARG A 209 -3.41 4.31 23.42
CA ARG A 209 -2.29 3.50 22.87
C ARG A 209 -1.88 3.86 21.45
N GLY A 210 -2.40 4.96 20.90
CA GLY A 210 -2.20 5.36 19.50
C GLY A 210 -3.18 4.64 18.56
N PRO A 211 -3.31 5.08 17.29
CA PRO A 211 -4.27 4.47 16.38
C PRO A 211 -3.95 2.99 16.22
N PRO A 212 -4.83 2.06 16.61
CA PRO A 212 -4.71 0.71 16.12
C PRO A 212 -5.09 0.79 14.64
N ALA A 213 -4.14 0.56 13.74
CA ALA A 213 -4.53 0.01 12.44
C ALA A 213 -5.29 -1.28 12.77
N ALA A 214 -6.61 -1.27 12.54
CA ALA A 214 -7.56 -2.31 12.92
C ALA A 214 -7.58 -2.63 14.44
N ALA A 215 -8.68 -2.27 15.11
CA ALA A 215 -9.00 -2.87 16.39
C ALA A 215 -9.31 -4.37 16.19
N THR A 216 -8.28 -5.22 16.23
CA THR A 216 -8.47 -6.67 16.40
C THR A 216 -8.97 -6.88 17.83
N ARG A 217 -10.28 -6.90 18.04
CA ARG A 217 -10.84 -7.40 19.29
C ARG A 217 -10.69 -8.91 19.28
N ALA A 218 -9.60 -9.37 19.89
CA ALA A 218 -9.41 -10.77 20.24
C ALA A 218 -10.70 -11.31 20.87
N ALA A 219 -11.09 -12.50 20.41
CA ALA A 219 -12.28 -13.22 20.79
C ALA A 219 -12.60 -13.13 22.29
N ALA A 220 -13.64 -12.36 22.64
CA ALA A 220 -14.40 -12.59 23.86
C ALA A 220 -15.68 -13.30 23.44
N ARG A 221 -15.73 -14.61 23.71
CA ARG A 221 -16.94 -15.42 23.65
C ARG A 221 -18.02 -14.75 24.49
N CYS A 222 -19.17 -14.45 23.91
CA CYS A 222 -20.41 -14.32 24.67
C CYS A 222 -21.17 -15.64 24.53
N THR A 223 -21.15 -16.43 25.60
CA THR A 223 -22.22 -17.38 25.95
C THR A 223 -23.52 -16.64 26.20
#